data_AF-A0A915UYM4-F1
#
_entry.id   AF-A0A915UYM4-F1
#
_cell.length_a   1.000
_cell.length_b   1.000
_cell.length_c   1.000
_cell.angle_alpha   90.00
_cell.angle_beta   90.00
_cell.angle_gamma   90.00
#
_symmetry.space_group_name_H-M   'P 1'
#
loop_
_entity.id
_entity.type
_entity.pdbx_description
1 polymer ?
#
loop_
_entity_poly.entity_id
_entity_poly.type
_entity_poly.pdbx_seq_one_letter_code
_entity_poly.pdbx_strand_id
1 'polypeptide(L)'
;MPREYALAQARYAYLWNRFDDGWAFIQPFFELYRRMRILDDHFLYIRGLPFFGQAWGYLAALAILSGRLELLETETRFAVEHGQDYDFDYLQLSLQAYRDDRPELLLGAWANSCEETPSGNACLNVAIIRARAAETLPAAQAILSAVRLDEGDWPTLEDVRTLALAEAAYRHSDETREREYVEQFIARQPLLLEPDVALSFHLLRYQERLKPGVWHTDR
;
A
#
# COMPACT_ATOMS: atom_id res chain seq x y z
N MET A 1 12.92 -17.78 10.92
CA MET A 1 13.45 -16.44 10.60
C MET A 1 12.52 -15.41 11.23
N PRO A 2 13.02 -14.39 11.93
CA PRO A 2 12.18 -13.30 12.47
C PRO A 2 11.38 -12.60 11.36
N ARG A 3 10.16 -12.15 11.67
CA ARG A 3 9.22 -11.56 10.69
C ARG A 3 9.78 -10.34 9.98
N GLU A 4 10.56 -9.52 10.70
CA GLU A 4 11.14 -8.28 10.18
C GLU A 4 12.14 -8.57 9.06
N TYR A 5 12.94 -9.63 9.19
CA TYR A 5 13.89 -10.03 8.15
C TYR A 5 13.20 -10.58 6.91
N ALA A 6 12.10 -11.32 7.09
CA ALA A 6 11.36 -11.89 5.97
C ALA A 6 10.67 -10.81 5.13
N LEU A 7 10.01 -9.85 5.79
CA LEU A 7 9.39 -8.70 5.10
C LEU A 7 10.45 -7.82 4.45
N ALA A 8 11.59 -7.57 5.11
CA ALA A 8 12.70 -6.85 4.50
C ALA A 8 13.25 -7.57 3.25
N GLN A 9 13.42 -8.90 3.30
CA GLN A 9 13.82 -9.69 2.13
C GLN A 9 12.79 -9.60 1.01
N ALA A 10 11.50 -9.67 1.34
CA ALA A 10 10.41 -9.51 0.37
C ALA A 10 10.41 -8.10 -0.25
N ARG A 11 10.65 -7.05 0.55
CA ARG A 11 10.80 -5.67 0.06
C ARG A 11 11.97 -5.57 -0.90
N TYR A 12 13.14 -6.09 -0.55
CA TYR A 12 14.29 -6.06 -1.45
C TYR A 12 13.99 -6.83 -2.74
N ALA A 13 13.40 -8.03 -2.65
CA ALA A 13 12.98 -8.76 -3.84
C ALA A 13 12.02 -7.94 -4.72
N TYR A 14 11.05 -7.25 -4.12
CA TYR A 14 10.18 -6.28 -4.79
C TYR A 14 10.99 -5.19 -5.50
N LEU A 15 11.93 -4.53 -4.83
CA LEU A 15 12.72 -3.43 -5.39
C LEU A 15 13.53 -3.82 -6.64
N TRP A 16 13.93 -5.09 -6.76
CA TRP A 16 14.65 -5.63 -7.92
C TRP A 16 13.78 -6.43 -8.90
N ASN A 17 12.45 -6.29 -8.85
CA ASN A 17 11.50 -7.00 -9.72
C ASN A 17 11.60 -8.54 -9.62
N ARG A 18 12.05 -9.06 -8.48
CA ARG A 18 12.17 -10.49 -8.17
C ARG A 18 10.93 -10.96 -7.42
N PHE A 19 9.76 -10.81 -8.02
CA PHE A 19 8.48 -10.99 -7.31
C PHE A 19 8.27 -12.42 -6.79
N ASP A 20 8.75 -13.43 -7.53
CA ASP A 20 8.71 -14.84 -7.12
C ASP A 20 9.53 -15.10 -5.85
N ASP A 21 10.71 -14.48 -5.74
CA ASP A 21 11.52 -14.55 -4.54
C ASP A 21 10.82 -13.84 -3.38
N GLY A 22 10.20 -12.69 -3.66
CA GLY A 22 9.38 -11.96 -2.68
C GLY A 22 8.28 -12.82 -2.08
N TRP A 23 7.56 -13.57 -2.94
CA TRP A 23 6.56 -14.52 -2.49
C TRP A 23 7.17 -15.65 -1.65
N ALA A 24 8.27 -16.24 -2.10
CA ALA A 24 8.94 -17.31 -1.37
C ALA A 24 9.36 -16.90 0.06
N PHE A 25 9.69 -15.63 0.29
CA PHE A 25 10.02 -15.12 1.63
C PHE A 25 8.81 -15.00 2.56
N ILE A 26 7.62 -14.68 2.03
CA ILE A 26 6.42 -14.46 2.85
C ILE A 26 5.47 -15.67 2.90
N GLN A 27 5.57 -16.60 1.95
CA GLN A 27 4.76 -17.82 1.88
C GLN A 27 4.71 -18.61 3.20
N PRO A 28 5.83 -18.79 3.95
CA PRO A 28 5.77 -19.52 5.22
C PRO A 28 4.81 -18.90 6.25
N PHE A 29 4.56 -17.58 6.20
CA PHE A 29 3.57 -16.94 7.07
C PHE A 29 2.14 -17.34 6.70
N PHE A 30 1.81 -17.38 5.41
CA PHE A 30 0.51 -17.84 4.94
C PHE A 30 0.25 -19.30 5.31
N GLU A 31 1.26 -20.16 5.24
CA GLU A 31 1.14 -21.54 5.73
C GLU A 31 0.86 -21.62 7.23
N LEU A 32 1.42 -20.69 8.02
CA LEU A 32 1.16 -20.62 9.46
C LEU A 32 -0.24 -20.04 9.74
N TYR A 33 -0.66 -18.99 9.04
CA TYR A 33 -2.01 -18.43 9.13
C TYR A 33 -3.06 -19.51 8.83
N ARG A 34 -2.83 -20.33 7.79
CA ARG A 34 -3.70 -21.46 7.44
C ARG A 34 -3.83 -22.50 8.54
N ARG A 35 -2.74 -22.78 9.26
CA ARG A 35 -2.71 -23.73 10.37
C ARG A 35 -3.40 -23.18 11.62
N MET A 36 -3.20 -21.90 11.93
CA MET A 36 -3.71 -21.30 13.16
C MET A 36 -5.15 -20.82 13.05
N ARG A 37 -5.57 -20.34 11.87
CA ARG A 37 -6.90 -19.78 11.58
C ARG A 37 -7.29 -18.54 12.39
N ILE A 38 -6.39 -18.01 13.22
CA ILE A 38 -6.57 -16.76 13.97
C ILE A 38 -5.74 -15.69 13.26
N LEU A 39 -6.40 -14.62 12.81
CA LEU A 39 -5.79 -13.52 12.05
C LEU A 39 -5.74 -12.20 12.83
N ASP A 40 -6.15 -12.21 14.11
CA ASP A 40 -6.04 -11.08 15.02
C ASP A 40 -4.60 -10.60 15.18
N ASP A 41 -4.36 -9.31 14.95
CA ASP A 41 -3.00 -8.75 14.92
C ASP A 41 -2.31 -8.80 16.29
N HIS A 42 -3.04 -8.73 17.40
CA HIS A 42 -2.46 -8.86 18.74
C HIS A 42 -1.97 -10.29 19.00
N PHE A 43 -2.76 -11.30 18.62
CA PHE A 43 -2.36 -12.69 18.67
C PHE A 43 -1.12 -12.95 17.80
N LEU A 44 -1.12 -12.44 16.56
CA LEU A 44 0.02 -12.58 15.64
C LEU A 44 1.28 -11.91 16.19
N TYR A 45 1.15 -10.72 16.78
CA TYR A 45 2.24 -10.00 17.44
C TYR A 45 2.92 -10.86 18.51
N ILE A 46 2.14 -11.42 19.43
CA ILE A 46 2.65 -12.24 20.56
C ILE A 46 3.39 -13.48 20.04
N ARG A 47 2.99 -14.02 18.89
CA ARG A 47 3.64 -15.17 18.25
C ARG A 47 4.83 -14.81 17.37
N GLY A 48 5.19 -13.53 17.30
CA GLY A 48 6.31 -13.05 16.47
C GLY A 48 6.03 -13.14 14.97
N LEU A 49 4.76 -13.11 14.58
CA LEU A 49 4.32 -13.18 13.18
C LEU A 49 4.02 -11.77 12.66
N PRO A 50 4.15 -11.54 11.34
CA PRO A 50 3.68 -10.29 10.76
C PRO A 50 2.16 -10.16 10.94
N PHE A 51 1.67 -8.92 10.92
CA PHE A 51 0.24 -8.66 10.87
C PHE A 51 -0.33 -9.23 9.56
N PHE A 52 -1.53 -9.78 9.65
CA PHE A 52 -2.12 -10.46 8.48
C PHE A 52 -2.30 -9.46 7.34
N GLY A 53 -2.85 -8.28 7.63
CA GLY A 53 -3.06 -7.22 6.63
C GLY A 53 -1.76 -6.77 5.96
N GLN A 54 -0.67 -6.66 6.71
CA GLN A 54 0.64 -6.31 6.16
C GLN A 54 1.17 -7.40 5.22
N ALA A 55 1.20 -8.66 5.67
CA ALA A 55 1.67 -9.77 4.85
C ALA A 55 0.80 -9.96 3.59
N TRP A 56 -0.52 -9.77 3.73
CA TRP A 56 -1.48 -9.79 2.64
C TRP A 56 -1.25 -8.63 1.66
N GLY A 57 -0.96 -7.42 2.15
CA GLY A 57 -0.64 -6.27 1.30
C GLY A 57 0.63 -6.49 0.45
N TYR A 58 1.66 -7.12 1.04
CA TYR A 58 2.84 -7.56 0.28
C TYR A 58 2.47 -8.58 -0.78
N LEU A 59 1.72 -9.63 -0.44
CA LEU A 59 1.25 -10.62 -1.40
C LEU A 59 0.46 -9.95 -2.54
N ALA A 60 -0.45 -9.04 -2.21
CA ALA A 60 -1.28 -8.35 -3.19
C ALA A 60 -0.44 -7.52 -4.16
N ALA A 61 0.53 -6.76 -3.66
CA ALA A 61 1.45 -5.99 -4.49
C ALA A 61 2.26 -6.91 -5.42
N LEU A 62 2.86 -7.97 -4.88
CA LEU A 62 3.64 -8.94 -5.67
C LEU A 62 2.79 -9.66 -6.72
N ALA A 63 1.57 -10.08 -6.37
CA ALA A 63 0.64 -10.75 -7.27
C ALA A 63 0.19 -9.84 -8.42
N ILE A 64 -0.14 -8.58 -8.13
CA ILE A 64 -0.52 -7.59 -9.15
C ILE A 64 0.63 -7.34 -10.12
N LEU A 65 1.86 -7.16 -9.60
CA LEU A 65 3.02 -6.86 -10.43
C LEU A 65 3.54 -8.04 -11.24
N SER A 66 3.40 -9.26 -10.73
CA SER A 66 3.76 -10.49 -11.45
C SER A 66 2.65 -11.02 -12.36
N GLY A 67 1.45 -10.46 -12.30
CA GLY A 67 0.26 -10.96 -13.01
C GLY A 67 -0.33 -12.24 -12.42
N ARG A 68 0.14 -12.70 -11.26
CA ARG A 68 -0.28 -13.94 -10.58
C ARG A 68 -1.42 -13.70 -9.59
N LEU A 69 -2.52 -13.15 -10.10
CA LEU A 69 -3.69 -12.77 -9.30
C LEU A 69 -4.34 -13.99 -8.61
N GLU A 70 -4.19 -15.18 -9.17
CA GLU A 70 -4.70 -16.43 -8.61
C GLU A 70 -4.14 -16.74 -7.21
N LEU A 71 -2.90 -16.32 -6.93
CA LEU A 71 -2.29 -16.49 -5.61
C LEU A 71 -3.01 -15.63 -4.58
N LEU A 72 -3.22 -14.36 -4.92
CA LEU A 72 -3.93 -13.41 -4.08
C LEU A 72 -5.38 -13.84 -3.83
N GLU A 73 -6.09 -14.25 -4.88
CA GLU A 73 -7.47 -14.74 -4.77
C GLU A 73 -7.56 -16.00 -3.89
N THR A 74 -6.59 -16.91 -4.01
CA THR A 74 -6.54 -18.15 -3.23
C THR A 74 -6.31 -17.88 -1.74
N GLU A 75 -5.35 -17.04 -1.38
CA GLU A 75 -5.10 -16.71 0.03
C GLU A 75 -6.24 -15.89 0.64
N THR A 76 -6.84 -14.98 -0.15
CA THR A 76 -8.00 -14.20 0.30
C THR A 76 -9.20 -15.11 0.56
N ARG A 77 -9.54 -15.99 -0.38
CA ARG A 77 -10.63 -16.96 -0.21
C ARG A 77 -10.40 -17.84 1.01
N PHE A 78 -9.18 -18.36 1.19
CA PHE A 78 -8.88 -19.16 2.36
C PHE A 78 -9.13 -18.38 3.67
N ALA A 79 -8.62 -17.15 3.75
CA ALA A 79 -8.78 -16.30 4.93
C ALA A 79 -10.26 -16.04 5.25
N VAL A 80 -11.07 -15.73 4.24
CA VAL A 80 -12.52 -15.50 4.41
C VAL A 80 -13.26 -16.77 4.85
N GLU A 81 -12.94 -17.92 4.27
CA GLU A 81 -13.64 -19.18 4.56
C GLU A 81 -13.25 -19.80 5.91
N HIS A 82 -12.02 -19.59 6.36
CA HIS A 82 -11.45 -20.33 7.49
C HIS A 82 -10.88 -19.47 8.60
N GLY A 83 -10.65 -18.18 8.35
CA GLY A 83 -10.12 -17.24 9.32
C GLY A 83 -11.16 -16.85 10.37
N GLN A 84 -10.66 -16.39 11.50
CA GLN A 84 -11.42 -15.78 12.58
C GLN A 84 -10.81 -14.42 12.90
N ASP A 85 -11.64 -13.52 13.42
CA ASP A 85 -11.21 -12.27 14.03
C ASP A 85 -10.47 -11.31 13.08
N TYR A 86 -11.01 -11.13 11.86
CA TYR A 86 -10.54 -10.16 10.89
C TYR A 86 -11.73 -9.50 10.16
N ASP A 87 -11.54 -8.32 9.60
CA ASP A 87 -12.54 -7.66 8.76
C ASP A 87 -12.52 -8.26 7.34
N PHE A 88 -13.26 -9.35 7.16
CA PHE A 88 -13.31 -10.09 5.90
C PHE A 88 -14.07 -9.35 4.81
N ASP A 89 -15.06 -8.53 5.16
CA ASP A 89 -15.80 -7.71 4.20
C ASP A 89 -14.86 -6.66 3.60
N TYR A 90 -14.07 -5.99 4.45
CA TYR A 90 -13.03 -5.07 4.01
C TYR A 90 -11.94 -5.78 3.18
N LEU A 91 -11.52 -6.99 3.57
CA LEU A 91 -10.51 -7.75 2.81
C LEU A 91 -10.98 -8.10 1.40
N GLN A 92 -12.23 -8.54 1.24
CA GLN A 92 -12.82 -8.84 -0.07
C GLN A 92 -12.98 -7.57 -0.93
N LEU A 93 -13.39 -6.46 -0.32
CA LEU A 93 -13.49 -5.18 -1.00
C LEU A 93 -12.11 -4.66 -1.45
N SER A 94 -11.10 -4.81 -0.60
CA SER A 94 -9.69 -4.48 -0.89
C SER A 94 -9.15 -5.29 -2.05
N LEU A 95 -9.43 -6.60 -2.09
CA LEU A 95 -9.06 -7.46 -3.23
C LEU A 95 -9.59 -6.89 -4.55
N GLN A 96 -10.87 -6.53 -4.60
CA GLN A 96 -11.50 -5.97 -5.80
C GLN A 96 -10.88 -4.62 -6.17
N ALA A 97 -10.73 -3.72 -5.19
CA ALA A 97 -10.19 -2.38 -5.39
C ALA A 97 -8.76 -2.41 -5.93
N TYR A 98 -7.90 -3.28 -5.40
CA TYR A 98 -6.50 -3.39 -5.81
C TYR A 98 -6.32 -4.11 -7.14
N ARG A 99 -7.05 -5.22 -7.37
CA ARG A 99 -6.98 -5.97 -8.62
C ARG A 99 -7.40 -5.12 -9.82
N ASP A 100 -8.50 -4.39 -9.66
CA ASP A 100 -9.14 -3.67 -10.76
C ASP A 100 -8.70 -2.19 -10.83
N ASP A 101 -7.83 -1.74 -9.91
CA ASP A 101 -7.44 -0.32 -9.72
C ASP A 101 -8.66 0.60 -9.61
N ARG A 102 -9.58 0.19 -8.74
CA ARG A 102 -10.86 0.85 -8.42
C ARG A 102 -10.85 1.34 -6.96
N PRO A 103 -9.99 2.31 -6.60
CA PRO A 103 -9.88 2.83 -5.23
C PRO A 103 -11.19 3.33 -4.64
N GLU A 104 -12.10 3.83 -5.47
CA GLU A 104 -13.38 4.37 -5.04
C GLU A 104 -14.30 3.35 -4.36
N LEU A 105 -14.06 2.04 -4.57
CA LEU A 105 -14.77 0.99 -3.86
C LEU A 105 -14.53 1.07 -2.34
N LEU A 106 -13.37 1.56 -1.90
CA LEU A 106 -13.00 1.66 -0.50
C LEU A 106 -13.44 2.98 0.17
N LEU A 107 -13.98 3.94 -0.58
CA LEU A 107 -14.36 5.25 -0.03
C LEU A 107 -15.34 5.15 1.13
N GLY A 108 -16.33 4.25 1.03
CA GLY A 108 -17.33 4.08 2.09
C GLY A 108 -16.71 3.60 3.41
N ALA A 109 -15.77 2.65 3.33
CA ALA A 109 -15.07 2.14 4.51
C ALA A 109 -14.22 3.24 5.16
N TRP A 110 -13.45 4.00 4.37
CA TRP A 110 -12.54 5.01 4.91
C TRP A 110 -13.20 6.33 5.32
N ALA A 111 -14.28 6.74 4.63
CA ALA A 111 -14.98 7.97 4.95
C ALA A 111 -15.58 7.92 6.36
N ASN A 112 -16.21 6.80 6.71
CA ASN A 112 -16.75 6.58 8.06
C ASN A 112 -15.62 6.67 9.11
N SER A 113 -14.48 6.03 8.87
CA SER A 113 -13.34 6.10 9.80
C SER A 113 -12.76 7.52 9.94
N CYS A 114 -12.67 8.29 8.86
CA CYS A 114 -12.17 9.67 8.92
C CYS A 114 -13.15 10.62 9.64
N GLU A 115 -14.46 10.35 9.58
CA GLU A 115 -15.48 11.15 10.27
C GLU A 115 -15.63 10.77 11.75
N GLU A 116 -15.63 9.47 12.08
CA GLU A 116 -15.88 8.98 13.44
C GLU A 116 -14.63 9.03 14.32
N THR A 117 -13.46 8.69 13.78
CA THR A 117 -12.17 8.67 14.49
C THR A 117 -11.07 9.17 13.54
N PRO A 118 -10.96 10.51 13.33
CA PRO A 118 -10.05 11.07 12.35
C PRO A 118 -8.61 10.66 12.64
N SER A 119 -8.06 9.78 11.80
CA SER A 119 -6.64 9.45 11.78
C SER A 119 -6.04 9.95 10.47
N GLY A 120 -4.78 10.38 10.51
CA GLY A 120 -4.09 10.84 9.30
C GLY A 120 -4.11 9.78 8.20
N ASN A 121 -4.00 8.50 8.57
CA ASN A 121 -4.03 7.39 7.62
C ASN A 121 -5.38 7.28 6.88
N ALA A 122 -6.50 7.20 7.61
CA ALA A 122 -7.83 7.08 6.98
C ALA A 122 -8.18 8.33 6.17
N CYS A 123 -7.92 9.52 6.72
CA CYS A 123 -8.22 10.77 6.02
C CYS A 123 -7.33 10.98 4.78
N LEU A 124 -6.05 10.57 4.83
CA LEU A 124 -5.17 10.64 3.66
C LEU A 124 -5.58 9.64 2.57
N ASN A 125 -6.03 8.43 2.94
CA ASN A 125 -6.63 7.49 1.98
C ASN A 125 -7.83 8.12 1.26
N VAL A 126 -8.80 8.66 2.00
CA VAL A 126 -9.95 9.36 1.40
C VAL A 126 -9.51 10.51 0.50
N ALA A 127 -8.54 11.31 0.94
CA ALA A 127 -8.04 12.45 0.16
C ALA A 127 -7.36 12.02 -1.14
N ILE A 128 -6.54 10.97 -1.13
CA ILE A 128 -5.89 10.45 -2.34
C ILE A 128 -6.93 9.96 -3.35
N ILE A 129 -7.92 9.20 -2.89
CA ILE A 129 -8.98 8.70 -3.78
C ILE A 129 -9.77 9.87 -4.40
N ARG A 130 -10.11 10.89 -3.60
CA ARG A 130 -10.78 12.11 -4.08
C ARG A 130 -9.90 12.93 -5.02
N ALA A 131 -8.61 13.04 -4.74
CA ALA A 131 -7.66 13.77 -5.58
C ALA A 131 -7.46 13.10 -6.94
N ARG A 132 -7.52 11.76 -7.01
CA ARG A 132 -7.51 11.01 -8.28
C ARG A 132 -8.73 11.34 -9.16
N ALA A 133 -9.86 11.68 -8.56
CA ALA A 133 -11.07 12.09 -9.27
C ALA A 133 -11.12 13.60 -9.60
N ALA A 134 -10.17 14.41 -9.12
CA ALA A 134 -10.18 15.84 -9.38
C ALA A 134 -9.85 16.17 -10.84
N GLU A 135 -10.58 17.13 -11.42
CA GLU A 135 -10.43 17.54 -12.82
C GLU A 135 -9.18 18.38 -13.09
N THR A 136 -8.64 19.02 -12.04
CA THR A 136 -7.50 19.93 -12.16
C THR A 136 -6.46 19.67 -11.08
N LEU A 137 -5.19 19.94 -11.41
CA LEU A 137 -4.09 19.82 -10.46
C LEU A 137 -4.27 20.70 -9.21
N PRO A 138 -4.68 21.99 -9.30
CA PRO A 138 -4.94 22.80 -8.11
C PRO A 138 -6.01 22.21 -7.18
N ALA A 139 -7.06 21.60 -7.74
CA ALA A 139 -8.10 20.93 -6.94
C ALA A 139 -7.55 19.68 -6.24
N ALA A 140 -6.78 18.84 -6.95
CA ALA A 140 -6.12 17.69 -6.36
C ALA A 140 -5.17 18.09 -5.21
N GLN A 141 -4.34 19.13 -5.43
CA GLN A 141 -3.42 19.67 -4.42
C GLN A 141 -4.16 20.20 -3.20
N ALA A 142 -5.26 20.93 -3.39
CA ALA A 142 -6.08 21.44 -2.29
C ALA A 142 -6.66 20.30 -1.44
N ILE A 143 -7.14 19.23 -2.07
CA ILE A 143 -7.67 18.04 -1.38
C ILE A 143 -6.58 17.36 -0.54
N LEU A 144 -5.41 17.12 -1.11
CA LEU A 144 -4.30 16.43 -0.44
C LEU A 144 -3.72 17.25 0.72
N SER A 145 -3.57 18.57 0.54
CA SER A 145 -3.03 19.48 1.55
C SER A 145 -4.02 19.83 2.67
N ALA A 146 -5.32 19.55 2.50
CA ALA A 146 -6.32 19.79 3.53
C ALA A 146 -6.26 18.76 4.67
N VAL A 147 -5.68 17.59 4.43
CA VAL A 147 -5.47 16.58 5.47
C VAL A 147 -4.45 17.13 6.46
N ARG A 148 -4.81 17.17 7.74
CA ARG A 148 -3.87 17.53 8.81
C ARG A 148 -3.18 16.26 9.29
N LEU A 149 -1.86 16.29 9.33
CA LEU A 149 -1.04 15.25 9.95
C LEU A 149 -0.37 15.86 11.18
N ASP A 150 -0.31 15.12 12.27
CA ASP A 150 0.30 15.57 13.53
C ASP A 150 1.37 14.60 14.05
N GLU A 151 1.91 14.85 15.25
CA GLU A 151 2.98 14.04 15.82
C GLU A 151 2.55 12.60 16.18
N GLY A 152 1.24 12.33 16.28
CA GLY A 152 0.68 11.01 16.50
C GLY A 152 0.57 10.17 15.22
N ASP A 153 0.72 10.79 14.06
CA ASP A 153 0.70 10.13 12.77
C ASP A 153 2.06 9.52 12.41
N TRP A 154 2.04 8.44 11.63
CA TRP A 154 3.27 7.84 11.14
C TRP A 154 4.01 8.82 10.21
N PRO A 155 5.33 9.04 10.40
CA PRO A 155 6.09 9.99 9.57
C PRO A 155 6.02 9.70 8.06
N THR A 156 5.82 8.44 7.70
CA THR A 156 5.67 7.98 6.30
C THR A 156 4.44 8.56 5.60
N LEU A 157 3.43 9.08 6.33
CA LEU A 157 2.23 9.67 5.72
C LEU A 157 2.54 10.97 4.96
N GLU A 158 3.54 11.75 5.38
CA GLU A 158 4.00 12.91 4.61
C GLU A 158 4.69 12.50 3.31
N ASP A 159 5.41 11.37 3.32
CA ASP A 159 6.03 10.82 2.12
C ASP A 159 4.96 10.28 1.15
N VAL A 160 3.93 9.61 1.68
CA VAL A 160 2.74 9.19 0.92
C VAL A 160 2.04 10.38 0.29
N ARG A 161 1.79 11.46 1.04
CA ARG A 161 1.18 12.70 0.49
C ARG A 161 2.03 13.26 -0.65
N THR A 162 3.36 13.28 -0.47
CA THR A 162 4.28 13.79 -1.48
C THR A 162 4.24 12.95 -2.75
N LEU A 163 4.21 11.63 -2.62
CA LEU A 163 4.07 10.73 -3.77
C LEU A 163 2.71 10.90 -4.48
N ALA A 164 1.62 11.13 -3.74
CA ALA A 164 0.31 11.43 -4.30
C ALA A 164 0.26 12.77 -5.04
N LEU A 165 0.96 13.80 -4.55
CA LEU A 165 1.12 15.08 -5.23
C LEU A 165 1.88 14.92 -6.56
N ALA A 166 2.94 14.10 -6.56
CA ALA A 166 3.67 13.75 -7.77
C ALA A 166 2.76 13.02 -8.78
N GLU A 167 1.98 12.01 -8.34
CA GLU A 167 1.02 11.31 -9.18
C GLU A 167 -0.04 12.27 -9.77
N ALA A 168 -0.56 13.19 -8.95
CA ALA A 168 -1.52 14.18 -9.42
C ALA A 168 -0.92 15.09 -10.50
N ALA A 169 0.31 15.58 -10.31
CA ALA A 169 1.02 16.39 -11.30
C ALA A 169 1.22 15.61 -12.62
N TYR A 170 1.64 14.34 -12.53
CA TYR A 170 1.77 13.45 -13.68
C TYR A 170 0.45 13.29 -14.44
N ARG A 171 -0.67 12.99 -13.76
CA ARG A 171 -1.99 12.82 -14.39
C ARG A 171 -2.46 14.08 -15.13
N HIS A 172 -2.07 15.26 -14.65
CA HIS A 172 -2.41 16.54 -15.25
C HIS A 172 -1.30 17.08 -16.18
N SER A 173 -0.30 16.26 -16.53
CA SER A 173 0.79 16.60 -17.45
C SER A 173 1.62 17.83 -17.03
N ASP A 174 1.79 18.05 -15.73
CA ASP A 174 2.66 19.09 -15.17
C ASP A 174 4.03 18.49 -14.79
N GLU A 175 4.91 18.37 -15.78
CA GLU A 175 6.22 17.72 -15.63
C GLU A 175 7.14 18.42 -14.62
N THR A 176 7.02 19.76 -14.50
CA THR A 176 7.85 20.54 -13.57
C THR A 176 7.50 20.18 -12.13
N ARG A 177 6.20 20.20 -11.80
CA ARG A 177 5.74 19.85 -10.45
C ARG A 177 5.90 18.35 -10.16
N GLU A 178 5.68 17.49 -11.15
CA GLU A 178 5.96 16.05 -11.01
C GLU A 178 7.41 15.85 -10.56
N ARG A 179 8.37 16.48 -11.25
CA ARG A 179 9.79 16.38 -10.92
C ARG A 179 10.12 16.90 -9.53
N GLU A 180 9.62 18.09 -9.16
CA GLU A 180 9.83 18.67 -7.84
C GLU A 180 9.35 17.75 -6.71
N TYR A 181 8.15 17.17 -6.84
CA TYR A 181 7.61 16.26 -5.84
C TYR A 181 8.35 14.92 -5.82
N VAL A 182 8.74 14.39 -6.99
CA VAL A 182 9.55 13.16 -7.08
C VAL A 182 10.90 13.35 -6.38
N GLU A 183 11.60 14.47 -6.63
CA GLU A 183 12.88 14.77 -5.98
C GLU A 183 12.73 14.85 -4.45
N GLN A 184 11.68 15.52 -3.96
CA GLN A 184 11.36 15.61 -2.53
C GLN A 184 11.03 14.25 -1.90
N PHE A 185 10.34 13.38 -2.64
CA PHE A 185 9.98 12.05 -2.20
C PHE A 185 11.22 11.14 -2.13
N ILE A 186 12.03 11.09 -3.19
CA ILE A 186 13.23 10.25 -3.25
C ILE A 186 14.29 10.67 -2.23
N ALA A 187 14.41 11.98 -1.94
CA ALA A 187 15.31 12.47 -0.89
C ALA A 187 14.98 11.88 0.49
N ARG A 188 13.71 11.54 0.76
CA ARG A 188 13.25 10.95 2.02
C ARG A 188 13.09 9.44 1.97
N GLN A 189 12.70 8.91 0.81
CA GLN A 189 12.42 7.50 0.56
C GLN A 189 13.29 6.97 -0.60
N PRO A 190 14.62 6.87 -0.42
CA PRO A 190 15.53 6.41 -1.48
C PRO A 190 15.30 4.95 -1.88
N LEU A 191 14.64 4.16 -1.01
CA LEU A 191 14.26 2.77 -1.27
C LEU A 191 12.75 2.64 -1.53
N LEU A 192 12.10 3.72 -1.97
CA LEU A 192 10.66 3.81 -2.20
C LEU A 192 9.83 3.46 -0.96
N LEU A 193 8.51 3.57 -1.03
CA LEU A 193 7.64 3.05 0.04
C LEU A 193 7.66 1.51 0.03
N GLU A 194 7.36 0.92 1.19
CA GLU A 194 7.03 -0.49 1.27
C GLU A 194 5.87 -0.82 0.31
N PRO A 195 5.88 -2.01 -0.33
CA PRO A 195 4.90 -2.35 -1.35
C PRO A 195 3.46 -2.42 -0.81
N ASP A 196 3.26 -2.84 0.43
CA ASP A 196 1.96 -2.84 1.10
C ASP A 196 1.44 -1.42 1.36
N VAL A 197 2.31 -0.50 1.77
CA VAL A 197 1.97 0.92 1.97
C VAL A 197 1.65 1.59 0.65
N ALA A 198 2.49 1.39 -0.39
CA ALA A 198 2.22 1.94 -1.71
C ALA A 198 0.90 1.39 -2.28
N LEU A 199 0.59 0.12 -2.04
CA LEU A 199 -0.67 -0.50 -2.44
C LEU A 199 -1.86 0.06 -1.68
N SER A 200 -1.78 0.18 -0.34
CA SER A 200 -2.91 0.61 0.49
C SER A 200 -3.39 2.01 0.14
N PHE A 201 -2.47 2.88 -0.28
CA PHE A 201 -2.77 4.23 -0.76
C PHE A 201 -3.02 4.31 -2.27
N HIS A 202 -3.09 3.17 -2.98
CA HIS A 202 -3.27 3.09 -4.43
C HIS A 202 -2.23 3.83 -5.27
N LEU A 203 -1.00 3.91 -4.75
CA LEU A 203 0.15 4.56 -5.37
C LEU A 203 1.14 3.55 -5.98
N LEU A 204 0.94 2.24 -5.80
CA LEU A 204 1.85 1.20 -6.27
C LEU A 204 2.21 1.33 -7.76
N ARG A 205 1.21 1.56 -8.62
CA ARG A 205 1.44 1.70 -10.08
C ARG A 205 2.30 2.92 -10.41
N TYR A 206 2.05 4.04 -9.75
CA TYR A 206 2.84 5.24 -9.94
C TYR A 206 4.26 5.07 -9.37
N GLN A 207 4.39 4.42 -8.22
CA GLN A 207 5.71 4.07 -7.66
C GLN A 207 6.53 3.19 -8.62
N GLU A 208 5.93 2.20 -9.28
CA GLU A 208 6.63 1.38 -10.27
C GLU A 208 7.11 2.19 -11.49
N ARG A 209 6.42 3.27 -11.86
CA ARG A 209 6.90 4.20 -12.90
C ARG A 209 8.18 4.91 -12.46
N LEU A 210 8.32 5.23 -11.18
CA LEU A 210 9.51 5.93 -10.65
C LEU A 210 10.71 5.00 -10.50
N LYS A 211 10.46 3.72 -10.22
CA LYS A 211 11.48 2.73 -9.86
C LYS A 211 12.68 2.66 -10.81
N PRO A 212 12.55 2.65 -12.15
CA PRO A 212 13.72 2.70 -13.03
C PRO A 212 14.60 3.93 -12.80
N GLY A 213 14.01 5.09 -12.52
CA GLY A 213 14.74 6.34 -12.28
C GLY A 213 15.51 6.38 -10.96
N VAL A 214 15.11 5.57 -9.97
CA VAL A 214 15.80 5.47 -8.67
C VAL A 214 17.11 4.69 -8.76
N TRP A 215 17.15 3.68 -9.63
CA TRP A 215 18.30 2.78 -9.76
C TRP A 215 19.23 3.13 -10.95
N HIS A 216 18.83 4.08 -11.79
CA HIS A 216 19.57 4.48 -12.99
C HIS A 216 20.21 5.88 -12.90
N THR A 217 20.27 6.49 -11.72
CA THR A 217 21.18 7.60 -11.42
C THR A 217 22.62 7.08 -11.29
N ASP A 218 23.23 6.82 -12.45
CA ASP A 218 24.65 6.89 -12.80
C ASP A 218 25.02 5.84 -13.87
N ARG A 219 24.91 6.26 -15.14
CA ARG A 219 25.83 5.86 -16.21
C ARG A 219 26.27 7.08 -16.98
#